data_AF-A0A2U3KGF0-F1
#
_entry.id   AF-A0A2U3KGF0-F1
#
_cell.length_a   1.000
_cell.length_b   1.000
_cell.length_c   1.000
_cell.angle_alpha   90.00
_cell.angle_beta   90.00
_cell.angle_gamma   90.00
#
_symmetry.space_group_name_H-M   'P 1'
#
loop_
_entity.id
_entity.type
_entity.pdbx_description
1 polymer ?
#
loop_
_entity_poly.entity_id
_entity_poly.type
_entity_poly.pdbx_seq_one_letter_code
_entity_poly.pdbx_strand_id
1 'polypeptide(L)'
;MRLPGYNRAVLTRPRALLLATTGAILILLATIHRGPPTPPHISISPSQILADGSDTATLLIDAPPSAGRPAISVENPHAAVVEDIERIGVQWQVQIRAGINPGHIALRIEFPGLPPATAGLTSTPATADSFEDGTPDFLRLDRETDRQSFRRWFTWLAEAQYFQPPASRPAEIDDCAALIRYAYREALRAHESGWAEAARVPVVPAFAPIGKYQYPYTPLGAALFRVQPGPFLPSGLAPPDLANGAFAQFADAQTLWRFNTYAIGCDLRRALPGDLLFFRHDAGRMPFHSMIYLGESQIRRDGARYVLYHTGPDGKDPGEIRRLTLPDLIRYPQPQWRPVPTNPGFLGVFRWNILRKALDQ
;
A
#
# COMPACT_ATOMS: atom_id res chain seq x y z
N MET A 1 9.75 88.64 70.99
CA MET A 1 8.40 88.27 71.47
C MET A 1 8.22 86.77 71.22
N ARG A 2 8.18 86.00 72.32
CA ARG A 2 7.76 84.59 72.56
C ARG A 2 8.40 83.37 71.81
N LEU A 3 9.01 82.52 72.67
CA LEU A 3 9.45 81.09 72.65
C LEU A 3 8.38 80.04 72.18
N PRO A 4 8.58 78.69 72.26
CA PRO A 4 9.75 77.77 72.51
C PRO A 4 9.82 76.58 71.46
N GLY A 5 10.65 75.52 71.45
CA GLY A 5 11.72 74.98 72.33
C GLY A 5 12.20 73.55 71.91
N TYR A 6 13.16 73.00 72.69
CA TYR A 6 13.58 71.59 72.95
C TYR A 6 14.30 70.74 71.87
N ASN A 7 15.62 70.41 72.03
CA ASN A 7 16.30 69.23 72.68
C ASN A 7 16.59 68.06 71.68
N ARG A 8 17.68 67.27 71.65
CA ARG A 8 18.78 66.78 72.53
C ARG A 8 19.96 66.35 71.58
N ALA A 9 21.27 66.53 71.84
CA ALA A 9 22.20 65.85 72.78
C ALA A 9 22.40 64.32 72.52
N VAL A 10 23.57 63.63 72.51
CA VAL A 10 25.05 63.84 72.66
C VAL A 10 25.74 62.48 72.25
N LEU A 11 27.07 62.46 71.98
CA LEU A 11 28.13 61.50 72.45
C LEU A 11 29.05 60.79 71.41
N THR A 12 30.30 61.25 71.46
CA THR A 12 31.66 60.62 71.37
C THR A 12 31.86 59.13 71.07
N ARG A 13 32.90 58.84 70.25
CA ARG A 13 33.47 57.51 69.91
C ARG A 13 34.78 57.21 70.66
N PRO A 14 35.05 55.93 70.98
CA PRO A 14 36.41 55.39 70.97
C PRO A 14 36.57 54.15 70.07
N ARG A 15 37.83 53.83 69.75
CA ARG A 15 38.32 52.80 68.82
C ARG A 15 38.11 51.37 69.34
N ALA A 16 37.79 50.43 68.44
CA ALA A 16 38.04 49.00 68.62
C ALA A 16 38.40 48.37 67.27
N LEU A 17 39.48 47.58 67.27
CA LEU A 17 40.03 46.80 66.17
C LEU A 17 39.13 45.56 65.96
N LEU A 18 38.55 45.37 64.77
CA LEU A 18 37.71 44.20 64.44
C LEU A 18 38.53 43.18 63.63
N LEU A 19 38.65 41.96 64.18
CA LEU A 19 39.08 40.76 63.46
C LEU A 19 38.03 40.40 62.40
N ALA A 20 38.46 40.22 61.16
CA ALA A 20 37.63 39.72 60.08
C ALA A 20 37.55 38.18 60.14
N THR A 21 36.37 37.64 60.42
CA THR A 21 36.06 36.22 60.27
C THR A 21 35.50 35.97 58.86
N THR A 22 36.31 35.39 57.98
CA THR A 22 35.86 34.87 56.68
C THR A 22 35.09 33.58 56.87
N GLY A 23 33.75 33.66 56.87
CA GLY A 23 32.88 32.49 56.75
C GLY A 23 32.81 32.02 55.29
N ALA A 24 33.48 30.92 54.97
CA ALA A 24 33.32 30.25 53.68
C ALA A 24 32.01 29.45 53.68
N ILE A 25 31.00 29.95 52.94
CA ILE A 25 29.80 29.17 52.62
C ILE A 25 30.19 28.22 51.48
N LEU A 26 30.46 26.97 51.82
CA LEU A 26 30.54 25.86 50.86
C LEU A 26 29.11 25.54 50.38
N ILE A 27 28.72 26.11 49.25
CA ILE A 27 27.55 25.64 48.50
C ILE A 27 27.95 24.29 47.90
N LEU A 28 27.60 23.19 48.57
CA LEU A 28 27.61 21.87 47.95
C LEU A 28 26.56 21.87 46.84
N LEU A 29 26.97 22.17 45.61
CA LEU A 29 26.25 21.67 44.44
C LEU A 29 26.38 20.15 44.46
N ALA A 30 25.40 19.47 45.07
CA ALA A 30 25.20 18.06 44.84
C ALA A 30 24.88 17.88 43.35
N THR A 31 25.91 17.59 42.56
CA THR A 31 25.74 17.09 41.20
C THR A 31 25.06 15.74 41.34
N ILE A 32 23.73 15.73 41.25
CA ILE A 32 22.94 14.51 41.13
C ILE A 32 23.48 13.80 39.88
N HIS A 33 24.38 12.85 40.08
CA HIS A 33 24.83 11.94 39.05
C HIS A 33 23.61 11.09 38.69
N ARG A 34 22.82 11.57 37.73
CA ARG A 34 21.82 10.73 37.07
C ARG A 34 22.61 9.63 36.39
N GLY A 35 22.40 8.39 36.82
CA GLY A 35 22.96 7.22 36.16
C GLY A 35 22.61 7.23 34.67
N PRO A 36 23.33 6.47 33.83
CA PRO A 36 23.05 6.42 32.40
C PRO A 36 21.56 6.07 32.18
N PRO A 37 20.88 6.75 31.24
CA PRO A 37 19.47 6.49 30.98
C PRO A 37 19.27 5.02 30.60
N THR A 38 18.30 4.36 31.23
CA THR A 38 17.93 2.97 30.90
C THR A 38 17.09 2.94 29.62
N PRO A 39 17.17 1.88 28.81
CA PRO A 39 16.25 1.67 27.70
C PRO A 39 14.79 1.66 28.20
N PRO A 40 13.82 2.09 27.37
CA PRO A 40 12.41 1.94 27.69
C PRO A 40 12.05 0.46 27.88
N HIS A 41 11.10 0.17 28.75
CA HIS A 41 10.55 -1.18 28.90
C HIS A 41 9.48 -1.42 27.82
N ILE A 42 9.54 -2.57 27.16
CA ILE A 42 8.74 -2.84 25.96
C ILE A 42 8.11 -4.23 26.07
N SER A 43 6.85 -4.33 25.67
CA SER A 43 6.18 -5.62 25.45
C SER A 43 5.37 -5.57 24.15
N ILE A 44 5.26 -6.71 23.48
CA ILE A 44 4.47 -6.86 22.25
C ILE A 44 3.58 -8.09 22.37
N SER A 45 2.30 -7.93 22.01
CA SER A 45 1.33 -9.01 22.08
C SER A 45 0.28 -8.91 20.95
N PRO A 46 -0.05 -10.03 20.27
CA PRO A 46 0.64 -11.32 20.37
C PRO A 46 2.07 -11.24 19.81
N SER A 47 2.91 -12.21 20.19
CA SER A 47 4.28 -12.36 19.63
C SER A 47 4.28 -13.04 18.25
N GLN A 48 3.11 -13.46 17.78
CA GLN A 48 2.90 -14.09 16.49
C GLN A 48 1.64 -13.54 15.84
N ILE A 49 1.74 -13.14 14.57
CA ILE A 49 0.63 -12.66 13.74
C ILE A 49 0.63 -13.36 12.38
N LEU A 50 -0.46 -13.29 11.65
CA LEU A 50 -0.62 -13.82 10.30
C LEU A 50 -0.12 -12.82 9.24
N ALA A 51 0.64 -13.29 8.25
CA ALA A 51 1.12 -12.49 7.12
C ALA A 51 0.02 -12.29 6.06
N ASP A 52 -1.13 -11.74 6.47
CA ASP A 52 -2.32 -11.57 5.62
C ASP A 52 -2.57 -10.11 5.23
N GLY A 53 -1.72 -9.18 5.67
CA GLY A 53 -1.86 -7.74 5.42
C GLY A 53 -2.84 -7.02 6.37
N SER A 54 -3.44 -7.72 7.33
CA SER A 54 -4.53 -7.21 8.18
C SER A 54 -4.39 -7.55 9.67
N ASP A 55 -3.77 -8.68 10.02
CA ASP A 55 -3.57 -9.10 11.41
C ASP A 55 -2.68 -8.12 12.17
N THR A 56 -2.86 -8.01 13.48
CA THR A 56 -2.26 -6.93 14.28
C THR A 56 -1.63 -7.42 15.58
N ALA A 57 -0.56 -6.74 15.99
CA ALA A 57 0.00 -6.82 17.33
C ALA A 57 0.06 -5.44 17.97
N THR A 58 -0.13 -5.41 19.28
CA THR A 58 0.00 -4.19 20.08
C THR A 58 1.37 -4.15 20.75
N LEU A 59 2.12 -3.10 20.49
CA LEU A 59 3.38 -2.76 21.16
C LEU A 59 3.11 -1.75 22.27
N LEU A 60 3.43 -2.12 23.50
CA LEU A 60 3.37 -1.25 24.68
C LEU A 60 4.77 -0.80 25.06
N ILE A 61 4.93 0.50 25.28
CA ILE A 61 6.22 1.12 25.62
C ILE A 61 6.08 1.96 26.89
N ASP A 62 6.80 1.56 27.92
CA ASP A 62 6.97 2.28 29.18
C ASP A 62 8.19 3.19 29.07
N ALA A 63 7.95 4.50 28.95
CA ALA A 63 9.00 5.51 28.89
C ALA A 63 8.67 6.72 29.79
N PRO A 64 9.68 7.38 30.38
CA PRO A 64 9.46 8.60 31.15
C PRO A 64 8.70 9.66 30.33
N PRO A 65 7.77 10.43 30.93
CA PRO A 65 7.01 11.45 30.21
C PRO A 65 7.86 12.49 29.48
N SER A 66 9.05 12.78 30.00
CA SER A 66 10.02 13.71 29.40
C SER A 66 10.65 13.21 28.10
N ALA A 67 10.54 11.92 27.77
CA ALA A 67 11.16 11.34 26.57
C ALA A 67 10.44 11.74 25.26
N GLY A 68 9.22 12.28 25.35
CA GLY A 68 8.43 12.65 24.16
C GLY A 68 7.82 11.44 23.44
N ARG A 69 7.50 11.61 22.15
CA ARG A 69 6.92 10.56 21.30
C ARG A 69 8.02 9.65 20.74
N PRO A 70 7.87 8.31 20.76
CA PRO A 70 8.83 7.41 20.17
C PRO A 70 8.86 7.53 18.65
N ALA A 71 10.05 7.41 18.06
CA ALA A 71 10.22 7.06 16.66
C ALA A 71 10.34 5.54 16.55
N ILE A 72 9.57 4.94 15.64
CA ILE A 72 9.49 3.48 15.48
C ILE A 72 9.70 3.14 14.02
N SER A 73 10.65 2.27 13.74
CA SER A 73 10.96 1.79 12.39
C SER A 73 10.94 0.26 12.35
N VAL A 74 10.41 -0.30 11.26
CA VAL A 74 10.48 -1.73 10.96
C VAL A 74 11.73 -1.99 10.12
N GLU A 75 12.53 -2.99 10.47
CA GLU A 75 13.77 -3.31 9.75
C GLU A 75 13.51 -3.67 8.27
N ASN A 76 12.46 -4.44 8.01
CA ASN A 76 11.93 -4.67 6.67
C ASN A 76 10.62 -3.88 6.48
N PRO A 77 10.59 -2.82 5.66
CA PRO A 77 9.41 -1.97 5.48
C PRO A 77 8.22 -2.68 4.82
N HIS A 78 8.41 -3.88 4.25
CA HIS A 78 7.35 -4.68 3.63
C HIS A 78 6.85 -5.84 4.51
N ALA A 79 7.40 -5.99 5.72
CA ALA A 79 7.02 -7.05 6.65
C ALA A 79 5.89 -6.63 7.61
N ALA A 80 5.83 -5.34 7.96
CA ALA A 80 4.79 -4.78 8.82
C ALA A 80 4.68 -3.27 8.63
N VAL A 81 3.54 -2.71 9.06
CA VAL A 81 3.29 -1.26 9.10
C VAL A 81 3.04 -0.84 10.54
N VAL A 82 3.67 0.25 10.96
CA VAL A 82 3.38 0.90 12.24
C VAL A 82 2.17 1.81 12.06
N GLU A 83 1.10 1.52 12.79
CA GLU A 83 -0.16 2.26 12.79
C GLU A 83 -0.41 2.82 14.20
N ASP A 84 -1.13 3.94 14.27
CA ASP A 84 -1.67 4.54 15.51
C ASP A 84 -0.71 4.53 16.71
N ILE A 85 0.23 5.49 16.74
CA ILE A 85 1.09 5.73 17.91
C ILE A 85 0.37 6.70 18.84
N GLU A 86 -0.22 6.16 19.89
CA GLU A 86 -1.02 6.88 20.87
C GLU A 86 -0.45 6.77 22.29
N ARG A 87 -0.77 7.76 23.13
CA ARG A 87 -0.37 7.75 24.54
C ARG A 87 -1.59 7.51 25.42
N ILE A 88 -1.60 6.40 26.14
CA ILE A 88 -2.69 6.02 27.05
C ILE A 88 -2.13 6.01 28.47
N GLY A 89 -2.48 7.04 29.24
CA GLY A 89 -1.91 7.25 30.58
C GLY A 89 -0.40 7.47 30.52
N VAL A 90 0.36 6.57 31.16
CA VAL A 90 1.83 6.64 31.20
C VAL A 90 2.51 5.88 30.07
N GLN A 91 1.79 5.01 29.34
CA GLN A 91 2.33 4.13 28.33
C GLN A 91 2.06 4.67 26.92
N TRP A 92 2.97 4.37 25.99
CA TRP A 92 2.65 4.46 24.57
C TRP A 92 2.08 3.11 24.11
N GLN A 93 1.00 3.17 23.34
CA GLN A 93 0.41 2.04 22.67
C GLN A 93 0.54 2.26 21.17
N VAL A 94 1.01 1.23 20.47
CA VAL A 94 1.31 1.28 19.04
C VAL A 94 0.74 0.03 18.38
N GLN A 95 -0.02 0.22 17.30
CA GLN A 95 -0.52 -0.89 16.51
C GLN A 95 0.51 -1.27 15.45
N ILE A 96 0.77 -2.56 15.31
CA ILE A 96 1.66 -3.11 14.29
C ILE A 96 0.81 -4.02 13.42
N ARG A 97 0.53 -3.60 12.19
CA ARG A 97 -0.21 -4.40 11.22
C ARG A 97 0.75 -5.24 10.38
N ALA A 98 0.43 -6.51 10.20
CA ALA A 98 1.19 -7.41 9.35
C ALA A 98 1.26 -6.91 7.90
N GLY A 99 2.40 -7.13 7.24
CA GLY A 99 2.46 -7.21 5.79
C GLY A 99 1.98 -8.58 5.30
N ILE A 100 2.25 -8.87 4.03
CA ILE A 100 1.91 -10.18 3.43
C ILE A 100 3.10 -11.14 3.34
N ASN A 101 4.31 -10.68 3.71
CA ASN A 101 5.53 -11.47 3.65
C ASN A 101 5.81 -12.10 5.03
N PRO A 102 5.78 -13.44 5.16
CA PRO A 102 6.05 -14.09 6.43
C PRO A 102 7.53 -13.98 6.82
N GLY A 103 7.82 -14.08 8.11
CA GLY A 103 9.17 -14.02 8.65
C GLY A 103 9.23 -13.33 10.01
N HIS A 104 10.46 -13.11 10.49
CA HIS A 104 10.70 -12.33 11.71
C HIS A 104 10.56 -10.84 11.41
N ILE A 105 9.77 -10.14 12.22
CA ILE A 105 9.62 -8.69 12.18
C ILE A 105 10.41 -8.11 13.35
N ALA A 106 11.41 -7.28 13.05
CA ALA A 106 12.17 -6.54 14.04
C ALA A 106 11.75 -5.06 14.02
N LEU A 107 11.41 -4.53 15.19
CA LEU A 107 11.05 -3.15 15.44
C LEU A 107 12.18 -2.47 16.20
N ARG A 108 12.57 -1.28 15.76
CA ARG A 108 13.52 -0.41 16.45
C ARG A 108 12.78 0.81 17.00
N ILE A 109 12.90 1.04 18.30
CA ILE A 109 12.22 2.08 19.06
C ILE A 109 13.28 3.07 19.56
N GLU A 110 13.11 4.34 19.22
CA GLU A 110 14.01 5.41 19.59
C GLU A 110 13.28 6.54 20.33
N PHE A 111 13.92 7.05 21.37
CA PHE A 111 13.52 8.29 22.03
C PHE A 111 14.71 9.25 22.07
N PRO A 112 14.46 10.57 22.00
CA PRO A 112 15.47 11.57 22.33
C PRO A 112 16.06 11.33 23.74
N GLY A 113 17.36 11.07 23.80
CA GLY A 113 18.10 10.96 25.07
C GLY A 113 17.96 9.64 25.84
N LEU A 114 17.32 8.61 25.26
CA LEU A 114 17.35 7.25 25.79
C LEU A 114 18.11 6.32 24.83
N PRO A 115 18.69 5.21 25.33
CA PRO A 115 19.20 4.16 24.45
C PRO A 115 18.07 3.58 23.58
N PRO A 116 18.36 3.18 22.32
CA PRO A 116 17.38 2.51 21.48
C PRO A 116 17.00 1.16 22.08
N ALA A 117 15.76 0.75 21.83
CA ALA A 117 15.25 -0.55 22.22
C ALA A 117 14.67 -1.29 21.02
N THR A 118 14.54 -2.61 21.15
CA THR A 118 14.07 -3.48 20.07
C THR A 118 12.94 -4.37 20.55
N ALA A 119 11.94 -4.57 19.70
CA ALA A 119 10.92 -5.60 19.87
C ALA A 119 10.89 -6.51 18.64
N GLY A 120 10.51 -7.76 18.84
CA GLY A 120 10.42 -8.75 17.78
C GLY A 120 9.09 -9.49 17.85
N LEU A 121 8.55 -9.82 16.69
CA LEU A 121 7.41 -10.73 16.55
C LEU A 121 7.57 -11.59 15.29
N THR A 122 6.85 -12.70 15.22
CA THR A 122 6.89 -13.59 14.06
C THR A 122 5.61 -13.45 13.23
N SER A 123 5.76 -13.22 11.94
CA SER A 123 4.65 -13.27 10.98
C SER A 123 4.62 -14.66 10.33
N THR A 124 3.55 -15.43 10.53
CA THR A 124 3.38 -16.74 9.89
C THR A 124 2.72 -16.65 8.53
N PRO A 125 3.02 -17.56 7.57
CA PRO A 125 2.42 -17.52 6.24
C PRO A 125 0.89 -17.55 6.27
N ALA A 126 0.26 -16.62 5.56
CA ALA A 126 -1.15 -16.71 5.22
C ALA A 126 -1.32 -17.62 4.01
N THR A 127 -2.25 -18.57 4.10
CA THR A 127 -2.34 -19.67 3.14
C THR A 127 -3.76 -19.96 2.67
N ALA A 128 -4.73 -19.18 3.13
CA ALA A 128 -6.13 -19.32 2.78
C ALA A 128 -6.41 -18.87 1.34
N ASP A 129 -7.40 -19.52 0.72
CA ASP A 129 -8.06 -19.13 -0.53
C ASP A 129 -9.56 -19.25 -0.29
N SER A 130 -10.15 -18.21 0.31
CA SER A 130 -11.54 -18.22 0.78
C SER A 130 -12.58 -18.38 -0.34
N PHE A 131 -12.17 -18.25 -1.60
CA PHE A 131 -13.07 -18.44 -2.75
C PHE A 131 -12.75 -19.67 -3.58
N GLU A 132 -11.73 -20.43 -3.21
CA GLU A 132 -11.25 -21.62 -3.93
C GLU A 132 -11.02 -21.35 -5.43
N ASP A 133 -10.65 -20.11 -5.78
CA ASP A 133 -10.47 -19.67 -7.17
C ASP A 133 -9.00 -19.63 -7.60
N GLY A 134 -8.10 -20.11 -6.72
CA GLY A 134 -6.66 -20.16 -6.95
C GLY A 134 -5.94 -18.89 -6.53
N THR A 135 -6.66 -17.82 -6.16
CA THR A 135 -6.08 -16.55 -5.71
C THR A 135 -6.01 -16.54 -4.17
N PRO A 136 -4.80 -16.59 -3.57
CA PRO A 136 -4.68 -16.58 -2.12
C PRO A 136 -5.16 -15.27 -1.51
N ASP A 137 -5.71 -15.35 -0.31
CA ASP A 137 -6.33 -14.22 0.37
C ASP A 137 -5.34 -13.11 0.72
N PHE A 138 -4.05 -13.44 0.90
CA PHE A 138 -3.01 -12.43 1.09
C PHE A 138 -2.84 -11.50 -0.12
N LEU A 139 -3.25 -11.91 -1.33
CA LEU A 139 -3.26 -11.02 -2.50
C LEU A 139 -4.54 -10.19 -2.58
N ARG A 140 -5.66 -10.61 -1.99
CA ARG A 140 -6.94 -9.88 -2.13
C ARG A 140 -6.91 -8.56 -1.38
N LEU A 141 -7.48 -7.51 -1.96
CA LEU A 141 -7.57 -6.20 -1.30
C LEU A 141 -8.84 -6.18 -0.44
N ASP A 142 -8.69 -6.37 0.87
CA ASP A 142 -9.82 -6.51 1.81
C ASP A 142 -10.43 -5.17 2.20
N ARG A 143 -9.61 -4.12 2.26
CA ARG A 143 -10.07 -2.76 2.56
C ARG A 143 -10.70 -2.13 1.33
N GLU A 144 -11.86 -1.50 1.52
CA GLU A 144 -12.53 -0.80 0.42
C GLU A 144 -11.67 0.34 -0.15
N THR A 145 -10.90 1.02 0.69
CA THR A 145 -9.95 2.04 0.27
C THR A 145 -8.92 1.49 -0.72
N ASP A 146 -8.38 0.30 -0.46
CA ASP A 146 -7.38 -0.33 -1.33
C ASP A 146 -7.98 -0.76 -2.66
N ARG A 147 -9.20 -1.33 -2.64
CA ARG A 147 -9.93 -1.68 -3.87
C ARG A 147 -10.19 -0.47 -4.75
N GLN A 148 -10.60 0.65 -4.15
CA GLN A 148 -10.84 1.89 -4.88
C GLN A 148 -9.53 2.48 -5.42
N SER A 149 -8.46 2.50 -4.61
CA SER A 149 -7.12 2.92 -5.05
C SER A 149 -6.64 2.08 -6.23
N PHE A 150 -6.77 0.75 -6.16
CA PHE A 150 -6.41 -0.15 -7.25
C PHE A 150 -7.17 0.17 -8.53
N ARG A 151 -8.50 0.32 -8.48
CA ARG A 151 -9.30 0.65 -9.68
C ARG A 151 -8.86 1.98 -10.31
N ARG A 152 -8.61 3.00 -9.48
CA ARG A 152 -8.20 4.32 -9.94
C ARG A 152 -6.83 4.28 -10.60
N TRP A 153 -5.85 3.67 -9.94
CA TRP A 153 -4.52 3.48 -10.50
C TRP A 153 -4.55 2.63 -11.76
N PHE A 154 -5.18 1.46 -11.72
CA PHE A 154 -5.28 0.53 -12.85
C PHE A 154 -5.84 1.19 -14.11
N THR A 155 -6.99 1.86 -13.99
CA THR A 155 -7.63 2.52 -15.14
C THR A 155 -6.86 3.75 -15.62
N TRP A 156 -6.29 4.54 -14.71
CA TRP A 156 -5.49 5.70 -15.09
C TRP A 156 -4.17 5.30 -15.76
N LEU A 157 -3.47 4.29 -15.23
CA LEU A 157 -2.22 3.78 -15.79
C LEU A 157 -2.41 3.21 -17.19
N ALA A 158 -3.50 2.47 -17.40
CA ALA A 158 -3.87 1.98 -18.71
C ALA A 158 -4.20 3.14 -19.67
N GLU A 159 -5.04 4.08 -19.24
CA GLU A 159 -5.44 5.24 -20.06
C GLU A 159 -4.27 6.15 -20.42
N ALA A 160 -3.30 6.33 -19.50
CA ALA A 160 -2.11 7.13 -19.75
C ALA A 160 -1.33 6.63 -20.98
N GLN A 161 -1.29 5.32 -21.24
CA GLN A 161 -0.59 4.74 -22.39
C GLN A 161 -1.19 5.16 -23.73
N TYR A 162 -2.50 5.42 -23.78
CA TYR A 162 -3.17 5.95 -24.98
C TYR A 162 -2.68 7.35 -25.35
N PHE A 163 -2.48 8.20 -24.33
CA PHE A 163 -2.03 9.58 -24.53
C PHE A 163 -0.50 9.71 -24.68
N GLN A 164 0.25 8.63 -24.43
CA GLN A 164 1.69 8.59 -24.69
C GLN A 164 1.99 8.30 -26.17
N PRO A 165 3.03 8.93 -26.74
CA PRO A 165 3.59 8.53 -28.03
C PRO A 165 4.00 7.04 -28.00
N PRO A 166 3.81 6.27 -29.09
CA PRO A 166 4.15 4.85 -29.12
C PRO A 166 5.59 4.54 -28.67
N ALA A 167 6.57 5.36 -29.06
CA ALA A 167 7.98 5.19 -28.69
C ALA A 167 8.28 5.44 -27.20
N SER A 168 7.38 6.12 -26.49
CA SER A 168 7.53 6.40 -25.06
C SER A 168 6.93 5.31 -24.17
N ARG A 169 6.05 4.47 -24.73
CA ARG A 169 5.36 3.40 -23.99
C ARG A 169 6.35 2.34 -23.48
N PRO A 170 6.03 1.66 -22.37
CA PRO A 170 6.77 0.47 -21.94
C PRO A 170 6.80 -0.58 -23.06
N ALA A 171 8.00 -1.09 -23.35
CA ALA A 171 8.22 -2.05 -24.44
C ALA A 171 7.46 -3.37 -24.28
N GLU A 172 7.03 -3.69 -23.06
CA GLU A 172 6.23 -4.89 -22.81
C GLU A 172 4.79 -4.78 -23.32
N ILE A 173 4.28 -3.58 -23.62
CA ILE A 173 2.90 -3.39 -24.08
C ILE A 173 2.84 -3.61 -25.60
N ASP A 174 2.63 -4.85 -25.99
CA ASP A 174 2.54 -5.30 -27.39
C ASP A 174 1.18 -5.96 -27.73
N ASP A 175 0.39 -6.35 -26.74
CA ASP A 175 -0.94 -6.91 -26.93
C ASP A 175 -1.96 -6.48 -25.85
N CYS A 176 -3.21 -6.94 -26.00
CA CYS A 176 -4.29 -6.60 -25.10
C CYS A 176 -4.04 -7.05 -23.65
N ALA A 177 -3.49 -8.26 -23.47
CA ALA A 177 -3.20 -8.81 -22.16
C ALA A 177 -1.98 -8.14 -21.54
N ALA A 178 -1.00 -7.73 -22.34
CA ALA A 178 0.19 -7.03 -21.90
C ALA A 178 -0.12 -5.65 -21.34
N LEU A 179 -0.99 -4.88 -22.01
CA LEU A 179 -1.52 -3.62 -21.48
C LEU A 179 -2.18 -3.81 -20.11
N ILE A 180 -3.00 -4.86 -19.98
CA ILE A 180 -3.68 -5.22 -18.74
C ILE A 180 -2.68 -5.60 -17.65
N ARG A 181 -1.71 -6.47 -17.96
CA ARG A 181 -0.70 -6.94 -17.00
C ARG A 181 0.19 -5.79 -16.52
N TYR A 182 0.60 -4.91 -17.42
CA TYR A 182 1.33 -3.68 -17.09
C TYR A 182 0.54 -2.83 -16.10
N ALA A 183 -0.71 -2.47 -16.44
CA ALA A 183 -1.54 -1.64 -15.58
C ALA A 183 -1.82 -2.29 -14.22
N TYR A 184 -1.99 -3.61 -14.16
CA TYR A 184 -2.22 -4.36 -12.92
C TYR A 184 -1.02 -4.29 -11.97
N ARG A 185 0.18 -4.59 -12.46
CA ARG A 185 1.39 -4.59 -11.63
C ARG A 185 1.81 -3.19 -11.22
N GLU A 186 1.74 -2.24 -12.16
CA GLU A 186 2.08 -0.85 -11.85
C GLU A 186 1.08 -0.24 -10.86
N ALA A 187 -0.20 -0.61 -10.90
CA ALA A 187 -1.17 -0.15 -9.89
C ALA A 187 -0.81 -0.58 -8.46
N LEU A 188 -0.06 -1.68 -8.31
CA LEU A 188 0.41 -2.23 -7.03
C LEU A 188 1.83 -1.76 -6.68
N ARG A 189 2.52 -1.01 -7.54
CA ARG A 189 3.87 -0.51 -7.27
C ARG A 189 3.81 0.70 -6.33
N ALA A 190 4.89 0.95 -5.61
CA ALA A 190 5.08 2.22 -4.90
C ALA A 190 5.18 3.38 -5.90
N HIS A 191 4.32 4.38 -5.76
CA HIS A 191 4.25 5.57 -6.62
C HIS A 191 5.04 6.75 -6.01
N GLU A 192 6.31 6.50 -5.68
CA GLU A 192 7.18 7.44 -4.96
C GLU A 192 8.00 8.35 -5.90
N SER A 193 8.88 9.17 -5.32
CA SER A 193 9.77 10.07 -6.05
C SER A 193 10.54 9.35 -7.17
N GLY A 194 10.49 9.90 -8.39
CA GLY A 194 11.13 9.33 -9.57
C GLY A 194 10.31 8.27 -10.32
N TRP A 195 9.25 7.71 -9.71
CA TRP A 195 8.39 6.74 -10.40
C TRP A 195 7.76 7.33 -11.66
N ALA A 196 7.28 8.56 -11.59
CA ALA A 196 6.61 9.23 -12.71
C ALA A 196 7.49 9.41 -13.94
N GLU A 197 8.76 9.75 -13.71
CA GLU A 197 9.78 9.90 -14.75
C GLU A 197 10.09 8.54 -15.38
N ALA A 198 10.27 7.50 -14.55
CA ALA A 198 10.49 6.14 -15.02
C ALA A 198 9.29 5.60 -15.81
N ALA A 199 8.06 5.86 -15.37
CA ALA A 199 6.82 5.51 -16.04
C ALA A 199 6.49 6.44 -17.24
N ARG A 200 7.29 7.50 -17.43
CA ARG A 200 7.14 8.51 -18.49
C ARG A 200 5.73 9.10 -18.57
N VAL A 201 5.09 9.27 -17.42
CA VAL A 201 3.74 9.82 -17.33
C VAL A 201 3.79 11.34 -17.14
N PRO A 202 2.97 12.12 -17.87
CA PRO A 202 3.09 13.57 -17.88
C PRO A 202 2.58 14.26 -16.60
N VAL A 203 1.63 13.64 -15.90
CA VAL A 203 1.02 14.17 -14.68
C VAL A 203 0.80 13.01 -13.72
N VAL A 204 1.26 13.12 -12.47
CA VAL A 204 0.97 12.10 -11.44
C VAL A 204 -0.32 12.47 -10.73
N PRO A 205 -1.33 11.60 -10.73
CA PRO A 205 -2.53 11.85 -9.96
C PRO A 205 -2.25 11.70 -8.46
N ALA A 206 -2.87 12.54 -7.63
CA ALA A 206 -2.82 12.42 -6.17
C ALA A 206 -3.79 11.33 -5.66
N PHE A 207 -3.63 10.10 -6.14
CA PHE A 207 -4.41 8.96 -5.65
C PHE A 207 -3.77 8.39 -4.39
N ALA A 208 -4.60 7.88 -3.48
CA ALA A 208 -4.09 7.17 -2.31
C ALA A 208 -3.30 5.91 -2.77
N PRO A 209 -2.23 5.54 -2.06
CA PRO A 209 -1.56 4.27 -2.30
C PRO A 209 -2.45 3.10 -1.89
N ILE A 210 -2.07 1.90 -2.31
CA ILE A 210 -2.64 0.65 -1.79
C ILE A 210 -1.88 0.28 -0.51
N GLY A 211 -2.60 0.10 0.59
CA GLY A 211 -2.00 -0.06 1.92
C GLY A 211 -1.64 -1.51 2.30
N LYS A 212 -2.25 -2.51 1.65
CA LYS A 212 -2.05 -3.92 1.99
C LYS A 212 -0.65 -4.45 1.68
N TYR A 213 -0.15 -4.22 0.46
CA TYR A 213 1.18 -4.66 0.02
C TYR A 213 1.66 -3.88 -1.20
N GLN A 214 2.93 -4.05 -1.55
CA GLN A 214 3.57 -3.39 -2.70
C GLN A 214 4.23 -4.42 -3.61
N TYR A 215 3.99 -4.33 -4.92
CA TYR A 215 4.70 -5.12 -5.92
C TYR A 215 6.17 -4.64 -6.06
N PRO A 216 7.16 -5.56 -6.18
CA PRO A 216 7.05 -7.02 -6.29
C PRO A 216 7.25 -7.77 -4.95
N TYR A 217 7.08 -7.11 -3.81
CA TYR A 217 7.36 -7.66 -2.48
C TYR A 217 6.17 -8.49 -1.97
N THR A 218 6.00 -9.68 -2.55
CA THR A 218 4.98 -10.66 -2.16
C THR A 218 5.61 -12.03 -1.92
N PRO A 219 4.92 -12.98 -1.26
CA PRO A 219 5.37 -14.37 -1.17
C PRO A 219 5.62 -15.04 -2.52
N LEU A 220 5.04 -14.52 -3.61
CA LEU A 220 5.20 -14.97 -4.99
C LEU A 220 6.23 -14.13 -5.77
N GLY A 221 6.91 -13.20 -5.11
CA GLY A 221 7.71 -12.17 -5.76
C GLY A 221 6.88 -11.39 -6.79
N ALA A 222 7.36 -11.35 -8.02
CA ALA A 222 6.68 -10.68 -9.12
C ALA A 222 5.56 -11.51 -9.79
N ALA A 223 5.44 -12.80 -9.46
CA ALA A 223 4.51 -13.72 -10.11
C ALA A 223 3.09 -13.56 -9.55
N LEU A 224 2.36 -12.53 -10.02
CA LEU A 224 1.02 -12.22 -9.49
C LEU A 224 -0.14 -12.92 -10.20
N PHE A 225 0.10 -13.59 -11.34
CA PHE A 225 -0.98 -14.18 -12.14
C PHE A 225 -1.02 -15.69 -11.98
N ARG A 226 -2.19 -16.22 -11.61
CA ARG A 226 -2.47 -17.65 -11.59
C ARG A 226 -2.51 -18.16 -13.03
N VAL A 227 -1.76 -19.22 -13.31
CA VAL A 227 -1.67 -19.85 -14.65
C VAL A 227 -2.13 -21.31 -14.69
N GLN A 228 -2.51 -21.87 -13.54
CA GLN A 228 -3.01 -23.23 -13.40
C GLN A 228 -4.42 -23.24 -12.80
N PRO A 229 -5.27 -24.22 -13.13
CA PRO A 229 -6.59 -24.35 -12.52
C PRO A 229 -6.50 -24.78 -11.04
N GLY A 230 -7.64 -24.73 -10.35
CA GLY A 230 -7.79 -25.24 -8.99
C GLY A 230 -7.47 -24.23 -7.88
N PRO A 231 -7.71 -24.61 -6.62
CA PRO A 231 -7.49 -23.76 -5.46
C PRO A 231 -5.99 -23.51 -5.24
N PHE A 232 -5.70 -22.53 -4.39
CA PHE A 232 -4.33 -22.28 -3.92
C PHE A 232 -3.84 -23.40 -3.00
N LEU A 233 -2.66 -23.95 -3.31
CA LEU A 233 -2.02 -25.02 -2.55
C LEU A 233 -0.73 -24.50 -1.85
N PRO A 234 -0.82 -24.05 -0.60
CA PRO A 234 0.23 -23.31 0.10
C PRO A 234 1.43 -24.16 0.56
N SER A 235 1.18 -25.39 1.00
CA SER A 235 2.18 -26.34 1.51
C SER A 235 1.55 -27.73 1.72
N GLY A 236 2.36 -28.79 1.71
CA GLY A 236 1.95 -30.15 2.12
C GLY A 236 1.58 -31.14 1.00
N LEU A 237 1.33 -30.66 -0.22
CA LEU A 237 1.19 -31.49 -1.42
C LEU A 237 2.20 -31.00 -2.47
N ALA A 238 2.98 -31.91 -3.04
CA ALA A 238 4.14 -31.62 -3.89
C ALA A 238 3.86 -30.68 -5.09
N PRO A 239 4.87 -29.94 -5.56
CA PRO A 239 5.42 -28.78 -4.84
C PRO A 239 4.34 -27.71 -4.61
N PRO A 240 4.44 -26.90 -3.53
CA PRO A 240 3.46 -25.86 -3.25
C PRO A 240 3.39 -24.81 -4.36
N ASP A 241 2.23 -24.14 -4.48
CA ASP A 241 1.98 -23.10 -5.49
C ASP A 241 2.96 -21.93 -5.41
N LEU A 242 3.54 -21.71 -4.23
CA LEU A 242 4.60 -20.73 -4.00
C LEU A 242 5.90 -21.05 -4.77
N ALA A 243 6.11 -22.29 -5.21
CA ALA A 243 7.36 -22.75 -5.81
C ALA A 243 7.20 -23.65 -7.05
N ASN A 244 5.98 -24.03 -7.44
CA ASN A 244 5.73 -25.00 -8.52
C ASN A 244 5.43 -24.36 -9.90
N GLY A 245 5.39 -23.03 -10.00
CA GLY A 245 5.05 -22.32 -11.23
C GLY A 245 3.54 -22.18 -11.50
N ALA A 246 2.67 -22.40 -10.49
CA ALA A 246 1.24 -22.10 -10.56
C ALA A 246 0.96 -20.60 -10.73
N PHE A 247 1.95 -19.76 -10.41
CA PHE A 247 1.93 -18.32 -10.65
C PHE A 247 3.06 -17.90 -11.59
N ALA A 248 2.79 -16.87 -12.40
CA ALA A 248 3.75 -16.27 -13.32
C ALA A 248 3.59 -14.74 -13.42
N GLN A 249 4.59 -14.08 -14.01
CA GLN A 249 4.51 -12.65 -14.37
C GLN A 249 3.73 -12.45 -15.69
N PHE A 250 3.60 -13.51 -16.48
CA PHE A 250 2.91 -13.54 -17.77
C PHE A 250 1.60 -14.30 -17.65
N ALA A 251 0.56 -13.77 -18.29
CA ALA A 251 -0.75 -14.36 -18.46
C ALA A 251 -1.37 -13.74 -19.73
N ASP A 252 -1.77 -14.59 -20.66
CA ASP A 252 -2.50 -14.15 -21.85
C ASP A 252 -3.97 -13.85 -21.52
N ALA A 253 -4.73 -13.36 -22.52
CA ALA A 253 -6.13 -13.00 -22.31
C ALA A 253 -6.99 -14.20 -21.85
N GLN A 254 -6.69 -15.42 -22.31
CA GLN A 254 -7.41 -16.62 -21.88
C GLN A 254 -7.12 -16.95 -20.41
N THR A 255 -5.86 -16.86 -20.00
CA THR A 255 -5.40 -17.12 -18.64
C THR A 255 -5.97 -16.10 -17.66
N LEU A 256 -5.95 -14.82 -18.02
CA LEU A 256 -6.57 -13.76 -17.22
C LEU A 256 -8.07 -14.00 -17.04
N TRP A 257 -8.77 -14.31 -18.13
CA TRP A 257 -10.19 -14.65 -18.11
C TRP A 257 -10.50 -15.85 -17.21
N ARG A 258 -9.74 -16.94 -17.33
CA ARG A 258 -10.06 -18.20 -16.64
C ARG A 258 -9.67 -18.23 -15.17
N PHE A 259 -8.55 -17.62 -14.80
CA PHE A 259 -7.91 -17.89 -13.50
C PHE A 259 -7.67 -16.64 -12.64
N ASN A 260 -7.80 -15.44 -13.20
CA ASN A 260 -7.47 -14.20 -12.48
C ASN A 260 -8.68 -13.28 -12.31
N THR A 261 -9.81 -13.67 -12.89
CA THR A 261 -11.06 -12.90 -12.84
C THR A 261 -12.26 -13.79 -12.60
N TYR A 262 -13.35 -13.18 -12.12
CA TYR A 262 -14.64 -13.81 -11.92
C TYR A 262 -15.74 -13.08 -12.69
N ALA A 263 -16.77 -13.80 -13.13
CA ALA A 263 -17.81 -13.27 -13.98
C ALA A 263 -18.77 -12.32 -13.22
N ILE A 264 -19.07 -11.18 -13.84
CA ILE A 264 -20.15 -10.26 -13.42
C ILE A 264 -21.43 -10.52 -14.23
N GLY A 265 -21.29 -10.92 -15.50
CA GLY A 265 -22.37 -11.25 -16.42
C GLY A 265 -22.19 -10.57 -17.79
N CYS A 266 -23.22 -10.60 -18.63
CA CYS A 266 -23.15 -10.04 -20.00
C CYS A 266 -23.72 -8.61 -20.13
N ASP A 267 -24.16 -8.00 -19.02
CA ASP A 267 -24.71 -6.64 -19.03
C ASP A 267 -23.65 -5.61 -18.68
N LEU A 268 -23.23 -4.82 -19.68
CA LEU A 268 -22.26 -3.73 -19.53
C LEU A 268 -22.66 -2.70 -18.47
N ARG A 269 -23.95 -2.52 -18.18
CA ARG A 269 -24.40 -1.56 -17.15
C ARG A 269 -23.93 -1.94 -15.75
N ARG A 270 -23.53 -3.21 -15.54
CA ARG A 270 -22.99 -3.72 -14.28
C ARG A 270 -21.48 -3.55 -14.15
N ALA A 271 -20.81 -3.14 -15.23
CA ALA A 271 -19.36 -2.94 -15.23
C ALA A 271 -18.98 -1.73 -14.36
N LEU A 272 -17.93 -1.90 -13.56
CA LEU A 272 -17.27 -0.83 -12.81
C LEU A 272 -15.89 -0.54 -13.42
N PRO A 273 -15.37 0.70 -13.28
CA PRO A 273 -14.02 1.04 -13.75
C PRO A 273 -12.98 -0.01 -13.33
N GLY A 274 -12.23 -0.52 -14.30
CA GLY A 274 -11.22 -1.55 -14.13
C GLY A 274 -11.71 -2.99 -14.30
N ASP A 275 -13.02 -3.21 -14.49
CA ASP A 275 -13.54 -4.49 -14.96
C ASP A 275 -13.11 -4.75 -16.42
N LEU A 276 -13.00 -6.01 -16.79
CA LEU A 276 -12.53 -6.46 -18.09
C LEU A 276 -13.68 -7.01 -18.94
N LEU A 277 -13.62 -6.75 -20.25
CA LEU A 277 -14.49 -7.37 -21.25
C LEU A 277 -13.68 -8.42 -21.98
N PHE A 278 -14.15 -9.67 -22.01
CA PHE A 278 -13.47 -10.73 -22.73
C PHE A 278 -14.26 -11.18 -23.96
N PHE A 279 -13.54 -11.49 -25.03
CA PHE A 279 -14.08 -11.99 -26.28
C PHE A 279 -13.33 -13.25 -26.71
N ARG A 280 -14.03 -14.15 -27.41
CA ARG A 280 -13.47 -15.28 -28.13
C ARG A 280 -13.85 -15.20 -29.61
N HIS A 281 -12.85 -15.33 -30.47
CA HIS A 281 -13.00 -15.41 -31.91
C HIS A 281 -12.37 -16.70 -32.40
N ASP A 282 -13.17 -17.57 -33.00
CA ASP A 282 -12.71 -18.90 -33.43
C ASP A 282 -11.76 -18.83 -34.65
N ALA A 283 -11.61 -17.65 -35.26
CA ALA A 283 -10.70 -17.38 -36.37
C ALA A 283 -9.55 -16.46 -35.93
N GLY A 284 -8.34 -17.01 -35.79
CA GLY A 284 -7.12 -16.22 -35.53
C GLY A 284 -6.03 -16.99 -34.78
N ARG A 285 -4.81 -16.46 -34.80
CA ARG A 285 -3.68 -16.98 -34.00
C ARG A 285 -3.84 -16.67 -32.50
N MET A 286 -4.56 -15.61 -32.17
CA MET A 286 -4.89 -15.19 -30.80
C MET A 286 -6.42 -15.19 -30.65
N PRO A 287 -7.03 -16.32 -30.27
CA PRO A 287 -8.48 -16.45 -30.28
C PRO A 287 -9.17 -15.67 -29.15
N PHE A 288 -8.42 -15.18 -28.15
CA PHE A 288 -8.96 -14.40 -27.04
C PHE A 288 -8.55 -12.95 -27.15
N HIS A 289 -9.51 -12.05 -26.93
CA HIS A 289 -9.27 -10.61 -26.87
C HIS A 289 -9.86 -10.04 -25.59
N SER A 290 -9.26 -8.95 -25.11
CA SER A 290 -9.67 -8.32 -23.86
C SER A 290 -9.67 -6.80 -23.99
N MET A 291 -10.62 -6.15 -23.32
CA MET A 291 -10.71 -4.71 -23.20
C MET A 291 -10.85 -4.32 -21.72
N ILE A 292 -10.31 -3.17 -21.36
CA ILE A 292 -10.47 -2.55 -20.05
C ILE A 292 -11.67 -1.60 -20.13
N TYR A 293 -12.66 -1.78 -19.26
CA TYR A 293 -13.70 -0.77 -19.06
C TYR A 293 -13.15 0.34 -18.16
N LEU A 294 -12.92 1.53 -18.73
CA LEU A 294 -12.37 2.67 -17.99
C LEU A 294 -13.44 3.38 -17.15
N GLY A 295 -14.70 3.31 -17.56
CA GLY A 295 -15.72 4.26 -17.07
C GLY A 295 -15.44 5.66 -17.60
N GLU A 296 -15.73 6.68 -16.81
CA GLU A 296 -15.39 8.07 -17.16
C GLU A 296 -13.87 8.27 -17.16
N SER A 297 -13.38 9.01 -18.15
CA SER A 297 -11.94 9.27 -18.29
C SER A 297 -11.41 10.12 -17.14
N GLN A 298 -10.30 9.66 -16.54
CA GLN A 298 -9.63 10.36 -15.44
C GLN A 298 -8.68 11.45 -15.96
N ILE A 299 -8.26 11.34 -17.23
CA ILE A 299 -7.36 12.29 -17.91
C ILE A 299 -8.16 13.34 -18.71
N ARG A 300 -9.15 12.91 -19.51
CA ARG A 300 -9.98 13.81 -20.33
C ARG A 300 -11.42 13.85 -19.81
N ARG A 301 -11.73 14.82 -18.96
CA ARG A 301 -13.05 14.95 -18.31
C ARG A 301 -14.13 15.51 -19.25
N ASP A 302 -14.61 14.66 -20.16
CA ASP A 302 -15.71 14.98 -21.09
C ASP A 302 -17.04 14.29 -20.76
N GLY A 303 -17.11 13.60 -19.61
CA GLY A 303 -18.31 12.89 -19.15
C GLY A 303 -18.67 11.63 -19.94
N ALA A 304 -17.92 11.31 -20.99
CA ALA A 304 -18.13 10.06 -21.73
C ALA A 304 -17.48 8.88 -21.00
N ARG A 305 -18.04 7.70 -21.22
CA ARG A 305 -17.52 6.43 -20.70
C ARG A 305 -16.78 5.68 -21.79
N TYR A 306 -15.61 5.13 -21.44
CA TYR A 306 -14.68 4.55 -22.40
C TYR A 306 -14.39 3.08 -22.13
N VAL A 307 -14.03 2.40 -23.22
CA VAL A 307 -13.20 1.19 -23.17
C VAL A 307 -11.84 1.48 -23.77
N LEU A 308 -10.86 0.69 -23.35
CA LEU A 308 -9.50 0.76 -23.84
C LEU A 308 -8.96 -0.65 -24.12
N TYR A 309 -8.25 -0.82 -25.22
CA TYR A 309 -7.61 -2.09 -25.55
C TYR A 309 -6.44 -1.88 -26.50
N HIS A 310 -5.53 -2.85 -26.55
CA HIS A 310 -4.51 -2.93 -27.59
C HIS A 310 -4.99 -3.91 -28.67
N THR A 311 -4.83 -3.58 -29.95
CA THR A 311 -5.29 -4.46 -31.05
C THR A 311 -4.50 -5.77 -31.14
N GLY A 312 -3.28 -5.78 -30.58
CA GLY A 312 -2.30 -6.85 -30.75
C GLY A 312 -1.68 -6.81 -32.15
N PRO A 313 -0.61 -7.59 -32.37
CA PRO A 313 0.05 -7.65 -33.66
C PRO A 313 -0.74 -8.51 -34.64
N ASP A 314 -0.77 -8.11 -35.92
CA ASP A 314 -1.40 -8.88 -37.01
C ASP A 314 -0.37 -9.49 -37.99
N GLY A 315 0.91 -9.43 -37.62
CA GLY A 315 2.05 -9.92 -38.37
C GLY A 315 2.70 -8.85 -39.27
N LYS A 316 1.98 -7.80 -39.67
CA LYS A 316 2.54 -6.65 -40.40
C LYS A 316 2.54 -5.38 -39.56
N ASP A 317 1.53 -5.23 -38.73
CA ASP A 317 1.37 -4.13 -37.79
C ASP A 317 1.65 -4.64 -36.35
N PRO A 318 2.48 -3.97 -35.55
CA PRO A 318 2.64 -4.28 -34.12
C PRO A 318 1.36 -4.05 -33.31
N GLY A 319 0.38 -3.36 -33.87
CA GLY A 319 -0.86 -2.99 -33.23
C GLY A 319 -0.79 -1.62 -32.55
N GLU A 320 -1.96 -1.17 -32.09
CA GLU A 320 -2.12 0.12 -31.43
C GLU A 320 -3.07 0.03 -30.24
N ILE A 321 -2.96 1.00 -29.33
CA ILE A 321 -3.94 1.21 -28.27
C ILE A 321 -5.12 2.01 -28.82
N ARG A 322 -6.31 1.43 -28.78
CA ARG A 322 -7.57 2.08 -29.14
C ARG A 322 -8.38 2.43 -27.90
N ARG A 323 -8.97 3.61 -27.94
CA ARG A 323 -9.91 4.11 -26.93
C ARG A 323 -11.23 4.47 -27.60
N LEU A 324 -12.31 3.80 -27.23
CA LEU A 324 -13.64 3.99 -27.81
C LEU A 324 -14.63 4.43 -26.74
N THR A 325 -15.58 5.28 -27.10
CA THR A 325 -16.73 5.51 -26.23
C THR A 325 -17.59 4.25 -26.17
N LEU A 326 -18.33 4.04 -25.08
CA LEU A 326 -19.29 2.94 -24.99
C LEU A 326 -20.32 2.94 -26.15
N PRO A 327 -20.94 4.06 -26.53
CA PRO A 327 -21.82 4.11 -27.70
C PRO A 327 -21.16 3.65 -29.00
N ASP A 328 -19.90 4.06 -29.25
CA ASP A 328 -19.17 3.66 -30.45
C ASP A 328 -18.87 2.16 -30.47
N LEU A 329 -18.47 1.60 -29.33
CA LEU A 329 -18.22 0.16 -29.19
C LEU A 329 -19.50 -0.66 -29.40
N ILE A 330 -20.64 -0.22 -28.87
CA ILE A 330 -21.92 -0.92 -29.05
C ILE A 330 -22.35 -0.93 -30.52
N ARG A 331 -22.04 0.14 -31.26
CA ARG A 331 -22.35 0.29 -32.69
C ARG A 331 -21.18 -0.11 -33.60
N TYR A 332 -20.15 -0.76 -33.06
CA TYR A 332 -18.93 -1.05 -33.79
C TYR A 332 -19.24 -1.81 -35.09
N PRO A 333 -18.64 -1.46 -36.25
CA PRO A 333 -19.09 -1.98 -37.54
C PRO A 333 -19.14 -3.50 -37.61
N GLN A 334 -18.11 -4.20 -37.10
CA GLN A 334 -18.09 -5.66 -37.08
C GLN A 334 -18.79 -6.20 -35.82
N PRO A 335 -19.90 -6.95 -35.94
CA PRO A 335 -20.72 -7.37 -34.80
C PRO A 335 -20.00 -8.22 -33.75
N GLN A 336 -18.98 -8.98 -34.14
CA GLN A 336 -18.22 -9.82 -33.22
C GLN A 336 -17.48 -9.04 -32.14
N TRP A 337 -17.22 -7.74 -32.34
CA TRP A 337 -16.57 -6.88 -31.33
C TRP A 337 -17.56 -6.17 -30.40
N ARG A 338 -18.87 -6.35 -30.61
CA ARG A 338 -19.89 -5.68 -29.79
C ARG A 338 -20.11 -6.45 -28.49
N PRO A 339 -19.95 -5.83 -27.30
CA PRO A 339 -20.19 -6.48 -26.01
C PRO A 339 -21.70 -6.54 -25.69
N VAL A 340 -22.45 -7.30 -26.49
CA VAL A 340 -23.89 -7.49 -26.33
C VAL A 340 -24.20 -8.96 -26.05
N PRO A 341 -25.25 -9.28 -25.27
CA PRO A 341 -25.58 -10.67 -24.93
C PRO A 341 -25.83 -11.60 -26.13
N THR A 342 -26.26 -11.04 -27.27
CA THR A 342 -26.52 -11.80 -28.50
C THR A 342 -25.26 -12.08 -29.31
N ASN A 343 -24.10 -11.51 -28.95
CA ASN A 343 -22.83 -11.81 -29.61
C ASN A 343 -22.24 -13.09 -28.98
N PRO A 344 -22.18 -14.22 -29.72
CA PRO A 344 -21.66 -15.48 -29.18
C PRO A 344 -20.16 -15.42 -28.85
N GLY A 345 -19.43 -14.47 -29.44
CA GLY A 345 -18.02 -14.23 -29.14
C GLY A 345 -17.80 -13.41 -27.86
N PHE A 346 -18.82 -12.74 -27.30
CA PHE A 346 -18.66 -11.98 -26.07
C PHE A 346 -18.78 -12.89 -24.86
N LEU A 347 -17.67 -13.11 -24.15
CA LEU A 347 -17.63 -13.98 -22.97
C LEU A 347 -18.25 -13.31 -21.74
N GLY A 348 -18.30 -11.97 -21.72
CA GLY A 348 -18.94 -11.19 -20.67
C GLY A 348 -18.03 -10.14 -20.04
N VAL A 349 -18.56 -9.53 -18.98
CA VAL A 349 -17.88 -8.62 -18.06
C VAL A 349 -17.32 -9.42 -16.90
N PHE A 350 -16.04 -9.21 -16.59
CA PHE A 350 -15.29 -9.91 -15.56
C PHE A 350 -14.59 -8.92 -14.63
N ARG A 351 -14.39 -9.33 -13.39
CA ARG A 351 -13.73 -8.53 -12.37
C ARG A 351 -12.56 -9.29 -11.78
N TRP A 352 -11.50 -8.58 -11.43
CA TRP A 352 -10.32 -9.17 -10.80
C TRP A 352 -10.61 -9.90 -9.51
N ASN A 353 -10.01 -11.08 -9.33
CA ASN A 353 -10.08 -11.85 -8.09
C ASN A 353 -9.50 -11.07 -6.90
N ILE A 354 -8.51 -10.20 -7.15
CA ILE A 354 -7.94 -9.28 -6.15
C ILE A 354 -8.99 -8.34 -5.53
N LEU A 355 -10.09 -8.07 -6.24
CA LEU A 355 -11.18 -7.18 -5.80
C LEU A 355 -12.39 -7.95 -5.27
N ARG A 356 -12.34 -9.29 -5.25
CA ARG A 356 -13.44 -10.14 -4.80
C ARG A 356 -13.55 -10.03 -3.28
N LYS A 357 -14.75 -9.75 -2.80
CA LYS A 357 -15.09 -9.70 -1.37
C LYS A 357 -16.13 -10.76 -1.04
N ALA A 358 -16.13 -11.22 0.21
CA ALA A 358 -17.22 -12.06 0.68
C ALA A 358 -18.52 -11.25 0.56
N LEU A 359 -19.62 -11.90 0.22
CA LEU A 359 -20.91 -11.23 0.36
C LEU A 359 -21.11 -11.02 1.85
N ASP A 360 -21.25 -9.76 2.26
CA ASP A 360 -21.68 -9.40 3.61
C ASP A 360 -23.02 -10.14 3.83
N GLN A 361 -23.04 -11.15 4.70
CA GLN A 361 -24.25 -11.89 5.04
C GLN A 361 -25.18 -11.06 5.90
#